data_AF-V4ADP0-F1
#
_entry.id   AF-V4ADP0-F1
#
_cell.length_a   1.000
_cell.length_b   1.000
_cell.length_c   1.000
_cell.angle_alpha   90.00
_cell.angle_beta   90.00
_cell.angle_gamma   90.00
#
_symmetry.space_group_name_H-M   'P 1'
#
loop_
_entity.id
_entity.type
_entity.pdbx_description
1 polymer ?
#
loop_
_entity_poly.entity_id
_entity_poly.type
_entity_poly.pdbx_seq_one_letter_code
_entity_poly.pdbx_strand_id
1 'polypeptide(L)'
;MGKKVKKDEKAPPEDVFDTLLVESRQAATVVLMLSSPEEDVQAKACEAIYKFVDKCDENKKTLMDLGAIEALLKLMAGEDRISRRNACMALSTMCANSDVRKYLRKREESIPTLVALLSPEEDAVVHEFAALGLSALAQEFTSKVAINESNGLEPLVRCLSSNDPDVQKNAVEAIAQLMLDYQTRSNIRDFDGLAPMLELLKSEYAIIQKLALLAL
;
A
#
# COMPACT_ATOMS: atom_id res chain seq x y z
N MET A 1 -18.34 44.21 -45.47
CA MET A 1 -19.25 43.47 -44.57
C MET A 1 -19.13 41.98 -44.87
N GLY A 2 -18.33 41.25 -44.08
CA GLY A 2 -18.03 39.84 -44.31
C GLY A 2 -19.09 38.92 -43.70
N LYS A 3 -19.64 38.00 -44.51
CA LYS A 3 -20.55 36.94 -44.07
C LYS A 3 -19.78 35.91 -43.21
N LYS A 4 -20.22 35.69 -41.97
CA LYS A 4 -19.74 34.60 -41.11
C LYS A 4 -20.17 33.26 -41.70
N VAL A 5 -19.21 32.42 -42.07
CA VAL A 5 -19.40 31.01 -42.37
C VAL A 5 -19.64 30.29 -41.04
N LYS A 6 -20.81 29.65 -40.89
CA LYS A 6 -21.05 28.71 -39.79
C LYS A 6 -20.15 27.49 -40.03
N LYS A 7 -19.27 27.20 -39.08
CA LYS A 7 -18.47 25.98 -39.05
C LYS A 7 -19.39 24.89 -38.54
N ASP A 8 -19.80 23.97 -39.42
CA ASP A 8 -20.53 22.77 -39.01
C ASP A 8 -19.62 21.93 -38.11
N GLU A 9 -19.92 21.90 -36.82
CA GLU A 9 -19.35 20.93 -35.89
C GLU A 9 -19.91 19.56 -36.27
N LYS A 10 -19.05 18.73 -36.88
CA LYS A 10 -19.34 17.32 -37.13
C LYS A 10 -19.72 16.66 -35.80
N ALA A 11 -20.91 16.07 -35.76
CA ALA A 11 -21.32 15.19 -34.67
C ALA A 11 -20.25 14.12 -34.45
N PRO A 12 -19.93 13.77 -33.19
CA PRO A 12 -18.99 12.70 -32.89
C PRO A 12 -19.46 11.40 -33.57
N PRO A 13 -18.52 10.56 -34.07
CA PRO A 13 -18.86 9.32 -34.76
C PRO A 13 -19.71 8.41 -33.87
N GLU A 14 -20.73 7.78 -34.45
CA GLU A 14 -21.76 6.96 -33.77
C GLU A 14 -21.23 5.68 -33.08
N ASP A 15 -19.91 5.44 -33.12
CA ASP A 15 -19.22 4.27 -32.55
C ASP A 15 -18.39 4.58 -31.30
N VAL A 16 -18.72 5.64 -30.55
CA VAL A 16 -18.14 5.85 -29.22
C VAL A 16 -19.05 5.17 -28.20
N PHE A 17 -18.67 3.97 -27.75
CA PHE A 17 -19.29 3.39 -26.55
C PHE A 17 -19.02 4.32 -25.37
N ASP A 18 -20.08 4.77 -24.70
CA ASP A 18 -19.95 5.49 -23.45
C ASP A 18 -19.11 4.65 -22.48
N THR A 19 -18.15 5.30 -21.81
CA THR A 19 -17.33 4.66 -20.78
C THR A 19 -18.27 4.07 -19.72
N LEU A 20 -18.46 2.74 -19.73
CA LEU A 20 -19.26 2.08 -18.71
C LEU A 20 -18.56 2.22 -17.36
N LEU A 21 -19.12 3.07 -16.50
CA LEU A 21 -18.75 3.12 -15.09
C LEU A 21 -19.30 1.85 -14.44
N VAL A 22 -18.42 0.87 -14.20
CA VAL A 22 -18.80 -0.34 -13.47
C VAL A 22 -18.96 0.02 -12.00
N GLU A 23 -20.17 0.42 -11.61
CA GLU A 23 -20.55 0.62 -10.21
C GLU A 23 -21.15 -0.67 -9.64
N SER A 24 -20.43 -1.33 -8.72
CA SER A 24 -20.99 -2.45 -7.95
C SER A 24 -21.37 -2.00 -6.54
N ARG A 25 -22.58 -2.38 -6.10
CA ARG A 25 -23.07 -2.15 -4.73
C ARG A 25 -22.80 -3.30 -3.77
N GLN A 26 -22.25 -4.41 -4.27
CA GLN A 26 -22.01 -5.62 -3.48
C GLN A 26 -20.51 -5.92 -3.44
N ALA A 27 -19.95 -6.07 -2.23
CA ALA A 27 -18.53 -6.35 -2.04
C ALA A 27 -18.09 -7.64 -2.77
N ALA A 28 -18.93 -8.68 -2.77
CA ALA A 28 -18.64 -9.93 -3.48
C ALA A 28 -18.42 -9.74 -4.98
N THR A 29 -19.24 -8.93 -5.64
CA THR A 29 -19.08 -8.63 -7.08
C THR A 29 -17.78 -7.88 -7.34
N VAL A 30 -17.41 -6.92 -6.48
CA VAL A 30 -16.13 -6.20 -6.61
C VAL A 30 -14.94 -7.15 -6.45
N VAL A 31 -15.03 -8.11 -5.52
CA VAL A 31 -13.99 -9.15 -5.35
C VAL A 31 -13.85 -10.01 -6.61
N LEU A 32 -14.95 -10.38 -7.27
CA LEU A 32 -14.90 -11.10 -8.55
C LEU A 32 -14.20 -10.28 -9.65
N MET A 33 -14.42 -8.97 -9.69
CA MET A 33 -13.80 -8.07 -10.67
C MET A 33 -12.27 -7.99 -10.56
N LEU A 34 -11.68 -8.33 -9.41
CA LEU A 34 -10.22 -8.42 -9.26
C LEU A 34 -9.58 -9.47 -10.17
N SER A 35 -10.36 -10.46 -10.62
CA SER A 35 -9.92 -11.51 -11.55
C SER A 35 -10.24 -11.20 -13.02
N SER A 36 -10.69 -9.99 -13.32
CA SER A 36 -10.94 -9.54 -14.70
C SER A 36 -9.65 -9.63 -15.53
N PRO A 37 -9.73 -9.97 -16.83
CA PRO A 37 -8.58 -9.86 -17.74
C PRO A 37 -8.21 -8.39 -18.06
N GLU A 38 -9.15 -7.47 -17.87
CA GLU A 38 -8.97 -6.05 -18.17
C GLU A 38 -8.37 -5.30 -16.96
N GLU A 39 -7.20 -4.69 -17.14
CA GLU A 39 -6.45 -3.94 -16.12
C GLU A 39 -7.28 -2.77 -15.55
N ASP A 40 -8.00 -2.04 -16.41
CA ASP A 40 -8.87 -0.92 -15.97
C ASP A 40 -9.98 -1.38 -15.00
N VAL A 41 -10.47 -2.62 -15.18
CA VAL A 41 -11.49 -3.20 -14.30
C VAL A 41 -10.87 -3.60 -12.96
N GLN A 42 -9.66 -4.18 -12.98
CA GLN A 42 -8.92 -4.51 -11.77
C GLN A 42 -8.57 -3.25 -10.96
N ALA A 43 -8.09 -2.20 -11.62
CA ALA A 43 -7.74 -0.92 -11.00
C ALA A 43 -8.94 -0.27 -10.30
N LYS A 44 -10.10 -0.21 -10.99
CA LYS A 44 -11.35 0.32 -10.41
C LYS A 44 -11.87 -0.55 -9.26
N ALA A 45 -11.75 -1.87 -9.39
CA ALA A 45 -12.13 -2.78 -8.31
C ALA A 45 -11.27 -2.59 -7.06
N CYS A 46 -9.95 -2.46 -7.22
CA CYS A 46 -9.03 -2.18 -6.12
C CYS A 46 -9.32 -0.82 -5.45
N GLU A 47 -9.59 0.22 -6.25
CA GLU A 47 -9.94 1.55 -5.74
C GLU A 47 -11.26 1.50 -4.92
N ALA A 48 -12.27 0.79 -5.41
CA ALA A 48 -13.53 0.60 -4.71
C ALA A 48 -13.35 -0.18 -3.40
N ILE A 49 -12.50 -1.21 -3.41
CA ILE A 49 -12.14 -1.98 -2.21
C ILE A 49 -11.43 -1.09 -1.21
N TYR A 50 -10.44 -0.29 -1.62
CA TYR A 50 -9.74 0.65 -0.75
C TYR A 50 -10.72 1.59 -0.03
N LYS A 51 -11.61 2.25 -0.80
CA LYS A 51 -12.65 3.13 -0.24
C LYS A 51 -13.63 2.39 0.68
N PHE A 52 -13.80 1.08 0.51
CA PHE A 52 -14.69 0.27 1.35
C PHE A 52 -14.01 -0.11 2.67
N VAL A 53 -12.74 -0.55 2.64
CA VAL A 53 -11.99 -0.97 3.84
C VAL A 53 -11.59 0.18 4.77
N ASP A 54 -11.47 1.38 4.22
CA ASP A 54 -11.13 2.59 4.97
C ASP A 54 -12.25 3.01 5.95
N LYS A 55 -13.50 2.62 5.67
CA LYS A 55 -14.66 3.06 6.46
C LYS A 55 -14.73 2.43 7.86
N CYS A 56 -14.46 1.13 7.98
CA CYS A 56 -14.52 0.43 9.27
C CYS A 56 -13.81 -0.94 9.21
N ASP A 57 -13.65 -1.59 10.37
CA ASP A 57 -12.98 -2.87 10.49
C ASP A 57 -13.84 -4.07 10.07
N GLU A 58 -15.17 -3.97 10.17
CA GLU A 58 -16.10 -4.99 9.69
C GLU A 58 -15.99 -5.19 8.19
N ASN A 59 -15.74 -4.11 7.44
CA ASN A 59 -15.53 -4.16 5.98
C ASN A 59 -14.24 -4.92 5.62
N LYS A 60 -13.17 -4.73 6.41
CA LYS A 60 -11.90 -5.47 6.24
C LYS A 60 -12.12 -6.97 6.42
N LYS A 61 -12.85 -7.35 7.48
CA LYS A 61 -13.19 -8.76 7.75
C LYS A 61 -14.08 -9.34 6.63
N THR A 62 -15.10 -8.59 6.21
CA THR A 62 -16.00 -9.01 5.12
C THR A 62 -15.24 -9.32 3.83
N LEU A 63 -14.29 -8.48 3.44
CA LEU A 63 -13.49 -8.72 2.22
C LEU A 63 -12.52 -9.88 2.36
N MET A 64 -11.93 -10.08 3.54
CA MET A 64 -11.14 -11.27 3.84
C MET A 64 -11.99 -12.53 3.69
N ASP A 65 -13.18 -12.56 4.29
CA ASP A 65 -14.10 -13.71 4.22
C ASP A 65 -14.60 -14.00 2.80
N LEU A 66 -14.66 -12.97 1.94
CA LEU A 66 -14.96 -13.08 0.52
C LEU A 66 -13.77 -13.52 -0.35
N GLY A 67 -12.57 -13.72 0.23
CA GLY A 67 -11.38 -14.16 -0.49
C GLY A 67 -10.66 -13.06 -1.28
N ALA A 68 -10.78 -11.79 -0.86
CA ALA A 68 -10.13 -10.68 -1.56
C ALA A 68 -8.59 -10.69 -1.45
N ILE A 69 -8.03 -11.25 -0.37
CA ILE A 69 -6.61 -11.12 -0.03
C ILE A 69 -5.70 -11.72 -1.12
N GLU A 70 -5.99 -12.94 -1.58
CA GLU A 70 -5.20 -13.61 -2.61
C GLU A 70 -5.17 -12.83 -3.92
N ALA A 71 -6.32 -12.30 -4.33
CA ALA A 71 -6.42 -11.52 -5.55
C ALA A 71 -5.66 -10.19 -5.43
N LEU A 72 -5.74 -9.51 -4.27
CA LEU A 72 -4.99 -8.29 -4.02
C LEU A 72 -3.48 -8.53 -3.99
N LEU A 73 -3.00 -9.61 -3.33
CA LEU A 73 -1.58 -9.98 -3.34
C LEU A 73 -1.07 -10.25 -4.77
N LYS A 74 -1.86 -10.94 -5.59
CA LYS A 74 -1.51 -11.20 -6.99
C LYS A 74 -1.38 -9.89 -7.79
N LEU A 75 -2.31 -8.95 -7.61
CA LEU A 75 -2.29 -7.65 -8.30
C LEU A 75 -1.13 -6.78 -7.81
N MET A 76 -0.77 -6.85 -6.52
CA MET A 76 0.42 -6.17 -5.99
C MET A 76 1.73 -6.67 -6.62
N ALA A 77 1.79 -7.93 -7.03
CA ALA A 77 2.94 -8.50 -7.75
C ALA A 77 2.83 -8.35 -9.29
N GLY A 78 1.77 -7.73 -9.80
CA GLY A 78 1.51 -7.56 -11.23
C GLY A 78 2.26 -6.39 -11.87
N GLU A 79 2.27 -6.35 -13.21
CA GLU A 79 2.98 -5.33 -13.99
C GLU A 79 2.23 -4.00 -14.06
N ASP A 80 0.89 -4.02 -14.11
CA ASP A 80 0.06 -2.81 -14.16
C ASP A 80 0.24 -1.97 -12.89
N ARG A 81 0.79 -0.77 -13.07
CA ARG A 81 1.15 0.13 -11.97
C ARG A 81 -0.08 0.62 -11.21
N ILE A 82 -1.18 0.85 -11.91
CA ILE A 82 -2.39 1.43 -11.30
C ILE A 82 -3.07 0.39 -10.42
N SER A 83 -3.28 -0.83 -10.94
CA SER A 83 -3.82 -1.95 -10.17
C SER A 83 -2.92 -2.31 -8.99
N ARG A 84 -1.60 -2.38 -9.19
CA ARG A 84 -0.63 -2.66 -8.13
C ARG A 84 -0.70 -1.64 -7.00
N ARG A 85 -0.70 -0.34 -7.34
CA ARG A 85 -0.84 0.76 -6.38
C ARG A 85 -2.15 0.64 -5.59
N ASN A 86 -3.27 0.53 -6.28
CA ASN A 86 -4.58 0.46 -5.62
C ASN A 86 -4.74 -0.80 -4.77
N ALA A 87 -4.18 -1.93 -5.20
CA ALA A 87 -4.17 -3.18 -4.45
C ALA A 87 -3.30 -3.05 -3.17
N CYS A 88 -2.13 -2.41 -3.28
CA CYS A 88 -1.27 -2.10 -2.13
C CYS A 88 -2.00 -1.22 -1.11
N MET A 89 -2.68 -0.17 -1.57
CA MET A 89 -3.50 0.71 -0.72
C MET A 89 -4.58 -0.09 0.02
N ALA A 90 -5.36 -0.88 -0.72
CA ALA A 90 -6.42 -1.70 -0.16
C ALA A 90 -5.91 -2.71 0.88
N LEU A 91 -4.94 -3.55 0.52
CA LEU A 91 -4.46 -4.62 1.40
C LEU A 91 -3.75 -4.08 2.64
N SER A 92 -2.97 -3.01 2.50
CA SER A 92 -2.25 -2.40 3.62
C SER A 92 -3.21 -1.75 4.63
N THR A 93 -4.27 -1.09 4.16
CA THR A 93 -5.36 -0.61 5.04
C THR A 93 -6.08 -1.76 5.73
N MET A 94 -6.27 -2.91 5.05
CA MET A 94 -6.86 -4.10 5.67
C MET A 94 -6.01 -4.66 6.82
N CYS A 95 -4.68 -4.46 6.82
CA CYS A 95 -3.77 -4.95 7.85
C CYS A 95 -3.99 -4.34 9.24
N ALA A 96 -4.78 -3.26 9.36
CA ALA A 96 -5.22 -2.75 10.67
C ALA A 96 -6.05 -3.81 11.45
N ASN A 97 -6.75 -4.71 10.74
CA ASN A 97 -7.50 -5.79 11.34
C ASN A 97 -6.60 -6.99 11.70
N SER A 98 -6.72 -7.49 12.94
CA SER A 98 -5.86 -8.59 13.43
C SER A 98 -6.07 -9.93 12.73
N ASP A 99 -7.27 -10.23 12.24
CA ASP A 99 -7.54 -11.48 11.52
C ASP A 99 -6.88 -11.44 10.14
N VAL A 100 -6.89 -10.29 9.47
CA VAL A 100 -6.17 -10.07 8.21
C VAL A 100 -4.66 -10.28 8.41
N ARG A 101 -4.07 -9.73 9.47
CA ARG A 101 -2.65 -9.96 9.78
C ARG A 101 -2.33 -11.44 10.01
N LYS A 102 -3.15 -12.13 10.81
CA LYS A 102 -2.98 -13.58 11.07
C LYS A 102 -3.10 -14.41 9.79
N TYR A 103 -3.95 -13.98 8.86
CA TYR A 103 -4.11 -14.62 7.57
C TYR A 103 -2.87 -14.43 6.68
N LEU A 104 -2.43 -13.17 6.50
CA LEU A 104 -1.25 -12.83 5.70
C LEU A 104 0.02 -13.49 6.22
N ARG A 105 0.18 -13.63 7.54
CA ARG A 105 1.31 -14.33 8.16
C ARG A 105 1.46 -15.80 7.72
N LYS A 106 0.43 -16.41 7.14
CA LYS A 106 0.46 -17.77 6.59
C LYS A 106 0.73 -17.81 5.08
N ARG A 107 0.93 -16.65 4.45
CA ARG A 107 1.21 -16.47 3.02
C ARG A 107 2.66 -16.04 2.89
N GLU A 108 3.51 -16.94 2.42
CA GLU A 108 4.97 -16.74 2.33
C GLU A 108 5.33 -15.55 1.44
N GLU A 109 4.50 -15.25 0.44
CA GLU A 109 4.67 -14.17 -0.52
C GLU A 109 4.28 -12.79 0.01
N SER A 110 3.53 -12.71 1.12
CA SER A 110 2.91 -11.45 1.59
C SER A 110 3.93 -10.37 1.94
N ILE A 111 4.90 -10.71 2.78
CA ILE A 111 5.97 -9.80 3.23
C ILE A 111 6.97 -9.50 2.11
N PRO A 112 7.49 -10.49 1.36
CA PRO A 112 8.36 -10.20 0.21
C PRO A 112 7.73 -9.25 -0.81
N THR A 113 6.43 -9.38 -1.07
CA THR A 113 5.71 -8.48 -2.00
C THR A 113 5.69 -7.05 -1.47
N LEU A 114 5.35 -6.84 -0.20
CA LEU A 114 5.37 -5.51 0.42
C LEU A 114 6.78 -4.90 0.45
N VAL A 115 7.81 -5.69 0.73
CA VAL A 115 9.20 -5.23 0.72
C VAL A 115 9.63 -4.83 -0.70
N ALA A 116 9.28 -5.61 -1.71
CA ALA A 116 9.57 -5.29 -3.11
C ALA A 116 8.93 -3.96 -3.56
N LEU A 117 7.74 -3.63 -3.03
CA LEU A 117 7.06 -2.36 -3.33
C LEU A 117 7.75 -1.13 -2.71
N LEU A 118 8.71 -1.30 -1.81
CA LEU A 118 9.55 -0.20 -1.32
C LEU A 118 10.72 0.14 -2.27
N SER A 119 10.78 -0.46 -3.46
CA SER A 119 11.84 -0.22 -4.45
C SER A 119 11.86 1.25 -4.94
N PRO A 120 13.04 1.82 -5.28
CA PRO A 120 13.14 3.22 -5.72
C PRO A 120 12.33 3.57 -6.98
N GLU A 121 11.92 2.58 -7.77
CA GLU A 121 11.14 2.77 -9.01
C GLU A 121 9.64 3.01 -8.76
N GLU A 122 9.16 2.69 -7.56
CA GLU A 122 7.76 2.91 -7.16
C GLU A 122 7.53 4.34 -6.67
N ASP A 123 6.27 4.79 -6.72
CA ASP A 123 5.90 6.13 -6.28
C ASP A 123 5.71 6.23 -4.76
N ALA A 124 5.67 7.46 -4.25
CA ALA A 124 5.56 7.74 -2.81
C ALA A 124 4.30 7.13 -2.17
N VAL A 125 3.20 6.99 -2.92
CA VAL A 125 1.97 6.40 -2.37
C VAL A 125 2.13 4.89 -2.23
N VAL A 126 2.79 4.23 -3.19
CA VAL A 126 3.14 2.82 -3.04
C VAL A 126 4.07 2.62 -1.84
N HIS A 127 5.07 3.50 -1.65
CA HIS A 127 5.95 3.45 -0.46
C HIS A 127 5.19 3.64 0.85
N GLU A 128 4.28 4.61 0.89
CA GLU A 128 3.46 4.93 2.07
C GLU A 128 2.69 3.72 2.54
N PHE A 129 1.94 3.09 1.62
CA PHE A 129 1.07 1.97 1.94
C PHE A 129 1.86 0.67 2.12
N ALA A 130 2.93 0.43 1.36
CA ALA A 130 3.79 -0.72 1.61
C ALA A 130 4.42 -0.66 3.02
N ALA A 131 4.91 0.51 3.43
CA ALA A 131 5.42 0.74 4.79
C ALA A 131 4.31 0.60 5.85
N LEU A 132 3.08 1.05 5.57
CA LEU A 132 1.92 0.86 6.45
C LEU A 132 1.60 -0.62 6.66
N GLY A 133 1.58 -1.41 5.58
CA GLY A 133 1.36 -2.85 5.64
C GLY A 133 2.44 -3.55 6.47
N LEU A 134 3.70 -3.21 6.24
CA LEU A 134 4.84 -3.75 7.00
C LEU A 134 4.79 -3.35 8.48
N SER A 135 4.44 -2.09 8.81
CA SER A 135 4.35 -1.65 10.21
C SER A 135 3.24 -2.39 10.96
N ALA A 136 2.09 -2.61 10.31
CA ALA A 136 1.00 -3.39 10.87
C ALA A 136 1.39 -4.85 11.07
N LEU A 137 1.99 -5.49 10.06
CA LEU A 137 2.44 -6.89 10.15
C LEU A 137 3.55 -7.07 11.19
N ALA A 138 4.46 -6.11 11.33
CA ALA A 138 5.53 -6.13 12.33
C ALA A 138 5.04 -6.15 13.78
N GLN A 139 3.75 -5.92 14.07
CA GLN A 139 3.21 -6.16 15.41
C GLN A 139 3.27 -7.65 15.82
N GLU A 140 3.29 -8.56 14.85
CA GLU A 140 3.38 -10.01 15.07
C GLU A 140 4.83 -10.48 15.05
N PHE A 141 5.25 -11.26 16.06
CA PHE A 141 6.64 -11.72 16.19
C PHE A 141 7.17 -12.46 14.95
N THR A 142 6.42 -13.41 14.40
CA THR A 142 6.88 -14.18 13.23
C THR A 142 6.97 -13.33 11.96
N SER A 143 6.15 -12.28 11.86
CA SER A 143 6.25 -11.33 10.74
C SER A 143 7.52 -10.49 10.84
N LYS A 144 7.99 -10.12 12.04
CA LYS A 144 9.27 -9.42 12.20
C LYS A 144 10.45 -10.21 11.64
N VAL A 145 10.47 -11.52 11.94
CA VAL A 145 11.48 -12.45 11.42
C VAL A 145 11.44 -12.48 9.90
N ALA A 146 10.25 -12.68 9.32
CA ALA A 146 10.07 -12.72 7.87
C ALA A 146 10.43 -11.39 7.17
N ILE A 147 10.18 -10.24 7.80
CA ILE A 147 10.60 -8.92 7.27
C ILE A 147 12.13 -8.83 7.23
N ASN A 148 12.82 -9.26 8.29
CA ASN A 148 14.28 -9.29 8.32
C ASN A 148 14.86 -10.27 7.28
N GLU A 149 14.30 -11.47 7.16
CA GLU A 149 14.71 -12.48 6.15
C GLU A 149 14.45 -12.01 4.71
N SER A 150 13.45 -11.14 4.51
CA SER A 150 13.15 -10.52 3.22
C SER A 150 14.00 -9.28 2.92
N ASN A 151 15.01 -8.97 3.74
CA ASN A 151 15.83 -7.75 3.66
C ASN A 151 14.99 -6.45 3.72
N GLY A 152 13.87 -6.46 4.45
CA GLY A 152 12.96 -5.31 4.52
C GLY A 152 13.49 -4.10 5.28
N LEU A 153 14.54 -4.28 6.10
CA LEU A 153 15.07 -3.19 6.93
C LEU A 153 15.74 -2.09 6.11
N GLU A 154 16.54 -2.45 5.11
CA GLU A 154 17.28 -1.48 4.27
C GLU A 154 16.32 -0.56 3.48
N PRO A 155 15.30 -1.07 2.76
CA PRO A 155 14.30 -0.21 2.12
C PRO A 155 13.55 0.69 3.10
N LEU A 156 13.18 0.19 4.28
CA LEU A 156 12.53 0.99 5.32
C LEU A 156 13.44 2.13 5.81
N VAL A 157 14.73 1.87 6.02
CA VAL A 157 15.70 2.90 6.40
C VAL A 157 15.80 3.98 5.33
N ARG A 158 15.84 3.59 4.04
CA ARG A 158 15.81 4.56 2.92
C ARG A 158 14.55 5.43 2.94
N CYS A 159 13.39 4.86 3.25
CA CYS A 159 12.13 5.60 3.33
C CYS A 159 12.10 6.67 4.44
N LEU A 160 12.97 6.60 5.46
CA LEU A 160 13.09 7.65 6.49
C LEU A 160 13.52 9.01 5.92
N SER A 161 14.20 9.02 4.78
CA SER A 161 14.62 10.24 4.08
C SER A 161 13.64 10.68 2.99
N SER A 162 12.44 10.10 2.93
CA SER A 162 11.39 10.56 2.00
C SER A 162 10.99 12.01 2.27
N ASN A 163 10.62 12.72 1.20
CA ASN A 163 10.00 14.05 1.32
C ASN A 163 8.51 13.97 1.70
N ASP A 164 7.93 12.78 1.69
CA ASP A 164 6.55 12.52 2.07
C ASP A 164 6.45 12.14 3.56
N PRO A 165 5.77 12.94 4.40
CA PRO A 165 5.67 12.68 5.84
C PRO A 165 4.95 11.37 6.18
N ASP A 166 3.99 10.92 5.37
CA ASP A 166 3.25 9.69 5.64
C ASP A 166 4.13 8.47 5.35
N VAL A 167 4.97 8.53 4.31
CA VAL A 167 6.05 7.55 4.09
C VAL A 167 7.01 7.51 5.28
N GLN A 168 7.50 8.67 5.73
CA GLN A 168 8.41 8.75 6.89
C GLN A 168 7.78 8.16 8.15
N LYS A 169 6.53 8.55 8.44
CA LYS A 169 5.76 8.11 9.61
C LYS A 169 5.57 6.60 9.62
N ASN A 170 5.19 5.99 8.49
CA ASN A 170 4.97 4.55 8.40
C ASN A 170 6.29 3.77 8.44
N ALA A 171 7.35 4.29 7.81
CA ALA A 171 8.67 3.67 7.84
C ALA A 171 9.27 3.65 9.26
N VAL A 172 9.23 4.77 9.98
CA VAL A 172 9.74 4.84 11.35
C VAL A 172 8.89 3.99 12.31
N GLU A 173 7.57 3.89 12.09
CA GLU A 173 6.71 2.98 12.86
C GLU A 173 7.09 1.51 12.64
N ALA A 174 7.30 1.09 11.38
CA ALA A 174 7.75 -0.26 11.08
C ALA A 174 9.10 -0.57 11.75
N ILE A 175 10.08 0.34 11.64
CA ILE A 175 11.39 0.18 12.27
C ILE A 175 11.28 0.10 13.79
N ALA A 176 10.47 0.96 14.42
CA ALA A 176 10.24 0.92 15.86
C ALA A 176 9.71 -0.46 16.32
N GLN A 177 8.79 -1.05 15.55
CA GLN A 177 8.25 -2.39 15.83
C GLN A 177 9.32 -3.49 15.68
N LEU A 178 10.14 -3.42 14.63
CA LEU A 178 11.22 -4.38 14.36
C LEU A 178 12.33 -4.30 15.40
N MET A 179 12.62 -3.12 15.92
CA MET A 179 13.65 -2.87 16.95
C MET A 179 13.33 -3.40 18.35
N LEU A 180 12.08 -3.83 18.57
CA LEU A 180 11.73 -4.61 19.75
C LEU A 180 12.43 -5.98 19.75
N ASP A 181 12.89 -6.46 18.58
CA ASP A 181 13.81 -7.59 18.47
C ASP A 181 15.27 -7.12 18.53
N TYR A 182 16.08 -7.78 19.37
CA TYR A 182 17.47 -7.43 19.61
C TYR A 182 18.32 -7.52 18.35
N GLN A 183 18.07 -8.51 17.49
CA GLN A 183 18.85 -8.73 16.26
C GLN A 183 18.71 -7.56 15.27
N THR A 184 17.55 -6.90 15.22
CA THR A 184 17.32 -5.75 14.33
C THR A 184 18.17 -4.54 14.74
N ARG A 185 18.47 -4.39 16.03
CA ARG A 185 19.18 -3.20 16.55
C ARG A 185 20.60 -3.07 16.02
N SER A 186 21.31 -4.19 15.85
CA SER A 186 22.65 -4.16 15.22
C SER A 186 22.56 -3.75 13.76
N ASN A 187 21.55 -4.24 13.04
CA ASN A 187 21.42 -4.05 11.60
C ASN A 187 21.06 -2.60 11.23
N ILE A 188 20.34 -1.86 12.08
CA ILE A 188 20.07 -0.42 11.86
C ILE A 188 21.36 0.39 11.72
N ARG A 189 22.39 0.06 12.50
CA ARG A 189 23.69 0.72 12.37
C ARG A 189 24.36 0.37 11.05
N ASP A 190 24.27 -0.89 10.63
CA ASP A 190 24.95 -1.39 9.44
C ASP A 190 24.32 -0.83 8.14
N PHE A 191 23.06 -0.40 8.19
CA PHE A 191 22.36 0.30 7.09
C PHE A 191 22.35 1.84 7.23
N ASP A 192 23.23 2.41 8.06
CA ASP A 192 23.32 3.87 8.29
C ASP A 192 22.01 4.52 8.76
N GLY A 193 21.12 3.76 9.41
CA GLY A 193 19.78 4.22 9.81
C GLY A 193 19.75 5.20 10.99
N LEU A 194 20.83 5.28 11.78
CA LEU A 194 20.87 6.17 12.95
C LEU A 194 20.79 7.66 12.57
N ALA A 195 21.49 8.07 11.51
CA ALA A 195 21.50 9.46 11.07
C ALA A 195 20.11 9.96 10.63
N PRO A 196 19.39 9.28 9.72
CA PRO A 196 18.04 9.71 9.35
C PRO A 196 17.06 9.64 10.52
N MET A 197 17.15 8.64 11.42
CA MET A 197 16.30 8.59 12.62
C MET A 197 16.52 9.77 13.56
N LEU A 198 17.77 10.20 13.77
CA LEU A 198 18.07 11.41 14.55
C LEU A 198 17.55 12.69 13.89
N GLU A 199 17.53 12.73 12.55
CA GLU A 199 16.94 13.87 11.83
C GLU A 199 15.42 13.94 12.02
N LEU A 200 14.74 12.80 12.08
CA LEU A 200 13.29 12.73 12.34
C LEU A 200 12.88 13.29 13.71
N LEU A 201 13.80 13.34 14.70
CA LEU A 201 13.54 14.02 15.98
C LEU A 201 13.28 15.53 15.82
N LYS A 202 13.67 16.12 14.69
CA LYS A 202 13.44 17.53 14.36
C LYS A 202 12.21 17.76 13.49
N SER A 203 11.49 16.69 13.11
CA SER A 203 10.29 16.77 12.26
C SER A 203 9.25 17.73 12.85
N GLU A 204 8.53 18.50 12.03
CA GLU A 204 7.42 19.32 12.54
C GLU A 204 6.18 18.50 12.96
N TYR A 205 6.14 17.23 12.55
CA TYR A 205 5.06 16.30 12.88
C TYR A 205 5.35 15.56 14.18
N ALA A 206 4.60 15.88 15.23
CA ALA A 206 4.80 15.31 16.57
C ALA A 206 4.74 13.76 16.60
N ILE A 207 3.94 13.14 15.73
CA ILE A 207 3.87 11.68 15.63
C ILE A 207 5.19 11.07 15.12
N ILE A 208 5.82 11.69 14.13
CA ILE A 208 7.11 11.26 13.58
C ILE A 208 8.20 11.43 14.62
N GLN A 209 8.26 12.57 15.31
CA GLN A 209 9.21 12.79 16.41
C GLN A 209 9.06 11.73 17.50
N LYS A 210 7.82 11.44 17.93
CA LYS A 210 7.53 10.45 18.96
C LYS A 210 7.97 9.05 18.55
N LEU A 211 7.68 8.65 17.31
CA LEU A 211 8.07 7.33 16.80
C LEU A 211 9.59 7.20 16.66
N ALA A 212 10.27 8.26 16.19
CA ALA A 212 11.73 8.31 16.13
C ALA A 212 12.34 8.18 17.53
N LEU A 213 11.77 8.85 18.54
CA LEU A 213 12.21 8.72 19.93
C LEU A 213 12.01 7.31 20.50
N LEU A 214 10.92 6.62 20.13
CA LEU A 214 10.66 5.23 20.55
C LEU A 214 11.61 4.24 19.89
N ALA A 215 12.14 4.59 18.72
CA ALA A 215 13.04 3.78 17.93
C ALA A 215 14.52 4.11 18.19
N LEU A 216 14.87 4.97 19.14
CA LEU A 216 16.26 5.24 19.56
C LEU A 216 16.50 4.67 20.96
#